data_AF-A0A3M7QPD2-F1
#
_entry.id   AF-A0A3M7QPD2-F1
#
_cell.length_a   1.000
_cell.length_b   1.000
_cell.length_c   1.000
_cell.angle_alpha   90.00
_cell.angle_beta   90.00
_cell.angle_gamma   90.00
#
_symmetry.space_group_name_H-M   'P 1'
#
loop_
_entity.id
_entity.type
_entity.pdbx_description
1 polymer ?
#
loop_
_entity_poly.entity_id
_entity_poly.type
_entity_poly.pdbx_seq_one_letter_code
_entity_poly.pdbx_strand_id
1 'polypeptide(L)'
;MSETSKSFEKHVPVFPLPNEILEMQRDETVCQFCGVSYLIHNEIKKLEDKIKELEQKVRDHDFMKQKMKNYDQINDDLNLKIQDLEEKVSDRTQMISSLNNDLESRGLDNNRLRKKVQDLENENYACSATMEALKNKFLKYKSVVMDTQVTLSSQKSDLKAIEIQSKDQINMMRHYVSNLQTQV
;
A
#
# COMPACT_ATOMS: atom_id res chain seq x y z
N MET A 1 13.28 -11.46 -95.79
CA MET A 1 14.63 -10.84 -95.78
C MET A 1 14.49 -9.41 -95.28
N SER A 2 15.18 -9.08 -94.18
CA SER A 2 15.49 -7.72 -93.70
C SER A 2 16.10 -7.87 -92.29
N GLU A 3 17.38 -8.28 -92.23
CA GLU A 3 18.53 -7.41 -91.91
C GLU A 3 18.54 -6.89 -90.46
N THR A 4 19.12 -7.74 -89.61
CA THR A 4 20.03 -7.46 -88.49
C THR A 4 20.06 -6.04 -87.93
N SER A 5 19.36 -5.83 -86.81
CA SER A 5 19.66 -4.76 -85.85
C SER A 5 20.99 -5.07 -85.14
N LYS A 6 22.10 -4.57 -85.66
CA LYS A 6 23.40 -4.62 -84.97
C LYS A 6 23.32 -3.78 -83.70
N SER A 7 23.41 -4.44 -82.54
CA SER A 7 23.62 -3.79 -81.26
C SER A 7 24.99 -3.11 -81.27
N PHE A 8 25.02 -1.77 -81.30
CA PHE A 8 26.26 -1.02 -81.10
C PHE A 8 26.69 -1.18 -79.64
N GLU A 9 27.74 -1.96 -79.40
CA GLU A 9 28.40 -1.99 -78.09
C GLU A 9 28.94 -0.58 -77.79
N LYS A 10 28.46 0.03 -76.71
CA LYS A 10 28.99 1.31 -76.21
C LYS A 10 30.44 1.09 -75.77
N HIS A 11 31.40 1.58 -76.55
CA HIS A 11 32.79 1.62 -76.13
C HIS A 11 32.94 2.60 -74.95
N VAL A 12 33.45 2.11 -73.82
CA VAL A 12 33.80 2.94 -72.67
C VAL A 12 35.28 3.31 -72.80
N PRO A 13 35.64 4.59 -72.99
CA PRO A 13 37.03 5.02 -73.03
C PRO A 13 37.72 4.66 -71.71
N VAL A 14 38.83 3.93 -71.80
CA VAL A 14 39.60 3.43 -70.65
C VAL A 14 40.40 4.54 -69.96
N PHE A 15 40.71 5.62 -70.69
CA PHE A 15 41.48 6.76 -70.19
C PHE A 15 40.64 8.04 -70.17
N PRO A 16 40.65 8.80 -69.07
CA PRO A 16 39.99 10.10 -69.01
C PRO A 16 40.69 11.11 -69.91
N LEU A 17 39.97 12.16 -70.29
CA LEU A 17 40.54 13.31 -70.99
C LEU A 17 41.63 13.97 -70.11
N PRO A 18 42.77 14.39 -70.69
CA PRO A 18 43.80 15.16 -69.99
C PRO A 18 43.24 16.46 -69.39
N ASN A 19 43.83 16.90 -68.27
CA ASN A 19 43.36 18.06 -67.52
C ASN A 19 43.42 19.34 -68.35
N GLU A 20 44.42 19.46 -69.23
CA GLU A 20 44.62 20.61 -70.12
C GLU A 20 43.41 20.84 -71.05
N ILE A 21 42.75 19.77 -71.51
CA ILE A 21 41.57 19.84 -72.40
C ILE A 21 40.29 20.10 -71.60
N LEU A 22 40.24 19.59 -70.36
CA LEU A 22 39.09 19.77 -69.47
C LEU A 22 38.97 21.21 -68.94
N GLU A 23 40.08 21.93 -68.86
CA GLU A 23 40.18 23.31 -68.37
C GLU A 23 40.11 24.38 -69.49
N MET A 24 40.02 23.97 -70.75
CA MET A 24 39.85 24.89 -71.89
C MET A 24 38.59 25.74 -71.77
N GLN A 25 38.67 26.98 -72.25
CA GLN A 25 37.50 27.86 -72.32
C GLN A 25 36.49 27.31 -73.33
N ARG A 26 35.19 27.52 -73.09
CA ARG A 26 34.13 27.02 -73.98
C ARG A 26 34.25 27.53 -75.41
N ASP A 27 34.76 28.75 -75.57
CA ASP A 27 34.95 29.38 -76.87
C ASP A 27 36.00 28.64 -77.73
N GLU A 28 36.88 27.86 -77.10
CA GLU A 28 37.93 27.07 -77.76
C GLU A 28 37.49 25.62 -78.05
N THR A 29 36.44 25.13 -77.38
CA THR A 29 35.94 23.75 -77.53
C THR A 29 34.73 23.64 -78.46
N VAL A 30 34.24 24.77 -78.98
CA VAL A 30 33.06 24.87 -79.84
C VAL A 30 33.46 25.00 -81.31
N CYS A 31 32.83 24.22 -82.18
CA CYS A 31 33.01 24.34 -83.62
C CYS A 31 32.50 25.70 -84.15
N GLN A 32 33.35 26.46 -84.83
CA GLN A 32 33.01 27.79 -85.37
C GLN A 32 31.93 27.76 -86.48
N PHE A 33 31.68 26.61 -87.11
CA PHE A 33 30.72 26.47 -88.20
C PHE A 33 29.34 25.98 -87.75
N CYS A 34 29.27 25.06 -86.79
CA CYS A 34 28.02 24.47 -86.32
C CYS A 34 27.68 24.76 -84.85
N GLY A 35 28.59 25.37 -84.08
CA GLY A 35 28.36 25.75 -82.69
C GLY A 35 28.34 24.58 -81.70
N VAL A 36 28.66 23.36 -82.13
CA VAL A 36 28.64 22.17 -81.24
C VAL A 36 30.00 22.01 -80.56
N SER A 37 29.98 21.74 -79.25
CA SER A 37 31.17 21.40 -78.45
C SER A 37 31.76 20.07 -78.91
N TYR A 38 33.08 20.04 -79.17
CA TYR A 38 33.84 18.80 -79.42
C TYR A 38 33.84 17.86 -78.20
N LEU A 39 33.50 18.39 -77.00
CA LEU A 39 33.46 17.64 -75.73
C LEU A 39 32.04 17.28 -75.28
N ILE A 40 31.04 17.43 -76.15
CA ILE A 40 29.62 17.26 -75.77
C ILE A 40 29.32 15.91 -75.12
N HIS A 41 29.97 14.83 -75.55
CA HIS A 41 29.80 13.50 -74.95
C HIS A 41 30.32 13.42 -73.50
N ASN A 42 31.42 14.13 -73.19
CA ASN A 42 31.97 14.20 -71.84
C ASN A 42 31.10 15.07 -70.92
N GLU A 43 30.56 16.16 -71.45
CA GLU A 43 29.61 17.03 -70.74
C GLU A 43 28.33 16.26 -70.41
N ILE A 44 27.77 15.51 -71.37
CA ILE A 44 26.62 14.64 -71.15
C ILE A 44 26.95 13.58 -70.09
N LYS A 45 28.10 12.91 -70.15
CA LYS A 45 28.50 11.91 -69.16
C LYS A 45 28.64 12.50 -67.75
N LYS A 46 29.25 13.69 -67.60
CA LYS A 46 29.33 14.41 -66.32
C LYS A 46 27.95 14.74 -65.76
N LEU A 47 27.01 15.14 -66.63
CA LEU A 47 25.64 15.40 -66.23
C LEU A 47 24.90 14.12 -65.84
N GLU A 48 25.06 13.02 -66.57
CA GLU A 48 24.50 11.71 -66.23
C GLU A 48 25.00 11.22 -64.86
N ASP A 49 26.29 11.34 -64.59
CA ASP A 49 26.87 10.93 -63.30
C ASP A 49 26.40 11.84 -62.15
N LYS A 50 26.26 13.15 -62.40
CA LYS A 50 25.66 14.09 -61.44
C LYS A 50 24.19 13.79 -61.19
N ILE A 51 23.42 13.40 -62.21
CA ILE A 51 22.03 12.97 -62.06
C ILE A 51 21.96 11.71 -61.22
N LYS A 52 22.77 10.69 -61.48
CA LYS A 52 22.83 9.46 -60.66
C LYS A 52 23.17 9.75 -59.20
N GLU A 53 24.11 10.66 -58.95
CA GLU A 53 24.48 11.08 -57.60
C GLU A 53 23.31 11.79 -56.89
N LEU A 54 22.63 12.71 -57.59
CA LEU A 54 21.46 13.40 -57.07
C LEU A 54 20.29 12.46 -56.80
N GLU A 55 20.03 11.51 -57.71
CA GLU A 55 19.01 10.47 -57.52
C GLU A 55 19.32 9.61 -56.29
N GLN A 56 20.59 9.26 -56.05
CA GLN A 56 20.98 8.53 -54.84
C GLN A 56 20.73 9.37 -53.59
N LYS A 57 21.10 10.65 -53.59
CA LYS A 57 20.86 11.57 -52.48
C LYS A 57 19.37 11.75 -52.17
N VAL A 58 18.51 11.81 -53.19
CA VAL A 58 17.05 11.87 -53.00
C VAL A 58 16.53 10.60 -52.35
N ARG A 59 16.97 9.41 -52.83
CA ARG A 59 16.59 8.13 -52.21
C ARG A 59 17.03 8.05 -50.75
N ASP A 60 18.25 8.45 -50.45
CA ASP A 60 18.78 8.45 -49.08
C ASP A 60 18.00 9.42 -48.18
N HIS A 61 17.68 10.61 -48.71
CA HIS A 61 16.87 11.59 -48.00
C HIS A 61 15.46 11.07 -47.69
N ASP A 62 14.78 10.44 -48.65
CA ASP A 62 13.45 9.87 -48.45
C ASP A 62 13.47 8.72 -47.44
N PHE A 63 14.50 7.87 -47.49
CA PHE A 63 14.72 6.83 -46.50
C PHE A 63 14.90 7.40 -45.08
N MET A 64 15.73 8.43 -44.93
CA MET A 64 15.93 9.09 -43.64
C MET A 64 14.66 9.76 -43.13
N LYS A 65 13.89 10.41 -44.01
CA LYS A 65 12.60 11.02 -43.67
C LYS A 65 11.60 9.99 -43.16
N GLN A 66 11.54 8.81 -43.79
CA GLN A 66 10.67 7.73 -43.32
C GLN A 66 11.12 7.19 -41.96
N LYS A 67 12.43 7.02 -41.77
CA LYS A 67 13.01 6.60 -40.48
C LYS A 67 12.70 7.60 -39.37
N MET A 68 12.79 8.89 -39.65
CA MET A 68 12.48 9.97 -38.70
C MET A 68 11.00 9.93 -38.29
N LYS A 69 10.08 9.78 -39.24
CA LYS A 69 8.65 9.59 -38.93
C LYS A 69 8.39 8.39 -38.02
N ASN A 70 9.09 7.27 -38.24
CA ASN A 70 8.95 6.10 -37.38
C ASN A 70 9.46 6.38 -35.97
N TYR A 71 10.57 7.12 -35.83
CA TYR A 71 11.06 7.54 -34.52
C TYR A 71 10.11 8.50 -33.82
N ASP A 72 9.52 9.45 -34.54
CA ASP A 72 8.52 10.37 -33.99
C ASP A 72 7.32 9.58 -33.43
N GLN A 73 6.81 8.61 -34.18
CA GLN A 73 5.72 7.74 -33.73
C GLN A 73 6.07 6.93 -32.48
N ILE A 74 7.28 6.38 -32.42
CA ILE A 74 7.75 5.64 -31.25
C ILE A 74 7.87 6.59 -30.04
N ASN A 75 8.38 7.80 -30.27
CA ASN A 75 8.52 8.79 -29.21
C ASN A 75 7.15 9.21 -28.66
N ASP A 76 6.16 9.40 -29.53
CA ASP A 76 4.77 9.70 -29.13
C ASP A 76 4.15 8.56 -28.30
N ASP A 77 4.32 7.30 -28.71
CA ASP A 77 3.85 6.14 -27.95
C ASP A 77 4.54 6.01 -26.59
N LEU A 78 5.85 6.28 -26.53
CA LEU A 78 6.60 6.29 -25.28
C LEU A 78 6.14 7.42 -24.35
N ASN A 79 5.88 8.61 -24.89
CA ASN A 79 5.37 9.73 -24.09
C ASN A 79 4.00 9.43 -23.50
N LEU A 80 3.09 8.82 -24.28
CA LEU A 80 1.78 8.38 -23.78
C LEU A 80 1.91 7.35 -22.66
N LYS A 81 2.84 6.40 -22.79
CA LYS A 81 3.12 5.40 -21.73
C LYS A 81 3.71 6.04 -20.48
N ILE A 82 4.61 7.01 -20.62
CA ILE A 82 5.17 7.75 -19.49
C ILE A 82 4.05 8.47 -18.75
N GLN A 83 3.17 9.17 -19.47
CA GLN A 83 2.06 9.90 -18.87
C GLN A 83 1.09 8.98 -18.10
N ASP A 84 0.73 7.82 -18.66
CA ASP A 84 -0.10 6.82 -17.97
C ASP A 84 0.58 6.25 -16.71
N LEU A 85 1.90 6.04 -16.76
CA LEU A 85 2.65 5.59 -15.59
C LEU A 85 2.75 6.68 -14.52
N GLU A 86 2.94 7.93 -14.90
CA GLU A 86 2.96 9.08 -13.97
C GLU A 86 1.62 9.24 -13.26
N GLU A 87 0.50 9.12 -13.97
CA GLU A 87 -0.85 9.13 -13.38
C GLU A 87 -1.02 7.99 -12.37
N LYS A 88 -0.68 6.76 -12.76
CA LYS A 88 -0.73 5.60 -11.85
C LYS A 88 0.14 5.75 -10.61
N VAL A 89 1.32 6.37 -10.75
CA VAL A 89 2.21 6.65 -9.61
C VAL A 89 1.60 7.73 -8.71
N SER A 90 0.98 8.76 -9.28
CA SER A 90 0.27 9.80 -8.52
C SER A 90 -0.87 9.19 -7.71
N ASP A 91 -1.75 8.41 -8.34
CA ASP A 91 -2.89 7.75 -7.69
C ASP A 91 -2.44 6.82 -6.55
N ARG A 92 -1.40 6.02 -6.80
CA ARG A 92 -0.84 5.13 -5.77
C ARG A 92 -0.23 5.91 -4.62
N THR A 93 0.45 7.01 -4.90
CA THR A 93 0.99 7.91 -3.87
C THR A 93 -0.12 8.46 -2.99
N GLN A 94 -1.22 8.95 -3.59
CA GLN A 94 -2.38 9.43 -2.84
C GLN A 94 -3.02 8.34 -1.99
N MET A 95 -3.20 7.14 -2.56
CA MET A 95 -3.74 5.99 -1.85
C MET A 95 -2.87 5.59 -0.64
N ILE A 96 -1.55 5.54 -0.81
CA ILE A 96 -0.60 5.27 0.28
C ILE A 96 -0.72 6.33 1.37
N SER A 97 -0.81 7.62 1.00
CA SER A 97 -0.99 8.70 1.97
C SER A 97 -2.28 8.53 2.78
N SER A 98 -3.39 8.18 2.13
CA SER A 98 -4.66 7.93 2.83
C SER A 98 -4.56 6.74 3.79
N LEU A 99 -3.96 5.62 3.33
CA LEU A 99 -3.79 4.42 4.16
C LEU A 99 -2.88 4.68 5.37
N ASN A 100 -1.85 5.51 5.22
CA ASN A 100 -0.99 5.90 6.34
C ASN A 100 -1.75 6.70 7.40
N ASN A 101 -2.58 7.66 6.98
CA ASN A 101 -3.42 8.42 7.92
C ASN A 101 -4.41 7.50 8.66
N ASP A 102 -5.02 6.55 7.97
CA ASP A 102 -5.92 5.56 8.57
C ASP A 102 -5.18 4.64 9.57
N LEU A 103 -3.97 4.22 9.23
CA LEU A 103 -3.12 3.41 10.12
C LEU A 103 -2.75 4.18 11.39
N GLU A 104 -2.40 5.46 11.26
CA GLU A 104 -2.08 6.32 12.41
C GLU A 104 -3.30 6.49 13.33
N SER A 105 -4.47 6.81 12.75
CA SER A 105 -5.73 6.93 13.49
C SER A 105 -6.08 5.63 14.24
N ARG A 106 -5.99 4.48 13.56
CA ARG A 106 -6.20 3.17 14.18
C ARG A 106 -5.17 2.86 15.27
N GLY A 107 -3.92 3.32 15.11
CA GLY A 107 -2.87 3.22 16.13
C GLY A 107 -3.23 3.97 17.40
N LEU A 108 -3.73 5.21 17.28
CA LEU A 108 -4.20 6.01 18.41
C LEU A 108 -5.39 5.33 19.11
N ASP A 109 -6.35 4.80 18.35
CA ASP A 109 -7.48 4.07 18.89
C ASP A 109 -7.06 2.80 19.65
N ASN A 110 -6.09 2.04 19.12
CA ASN A 110 -5.58 0.85 19.78
C ASN A 110 -4.93 1.20 21.13
N ASN A 111 -4.13 2.28 21.17
CA ASN A 111 -3.52 2.76 22.40
C ASN A 111 -4.57 3.20 23.43
N ARG A 112 -5.62 3.92 22.99
CA ARG A 112 -6.75 4.31 23.85
C ARG A 112 -7.48 3.10 24.42
N LEU A 113 -7.78 2.11 23.59
CA LEU A 113 -8.45 0.88 24.02
C LEU A 113 -7.59 0.07 24.98
N ARG A 114 -6.28 -0.05 24.73
CA ARG A 114 -5.34 -0.70 25.66
C ARG A 114 -5.34 -0.04 27.04
N LYS A 115 -5.32 1.30 27.09
CA LYS A 115 -5.42 2.02 28.37
C LYS A 115 -6.73 1.72 29.09
N LYS A 116 -7.85 1.74 28.35
CA LYS A 116 -9.16 1.43 28.93
C LYS A 116 -9.26 -0.01 29.46
N VAL A 117 -8.66 -0.97 28.76
CA VAL A 117 -8.57 -2.36 29.25
C VAL A 117 -7.78 -2.42 30.55
N GLN A 118 -6.62 -1.75 30.62
CA GLN A 118 -5.81 -1.70 31.84
C GLN A 118 -6.56 -1.09 33.02
N ASP A 119 -7.28 0.01 32.78
CA ASP A 119 -8.07 0.69 33.82
C ASP A 119 -9.20 -0.23 34.34
N LEU A 120 -9.92 -0.91 33.44
CA LEU A 120 -10.98 -1.86 33.81
C LEU A 120 -10.43 -3.10 34.55
N GLU A 121 -9.25 -3.59 34.18
CA GLU A 121 -8.59 -4.69 34.89
C GLU A 121 -8.23 -4.29 36.33
N ASN A 122 -7.73 -3.07 36.52
CA ASN A 122 -7.42 -2.53 37.84
C ASN A 122 -8.68 -2.36 38.69
N GLU A 123 -9.77 -1.83 38.11
CA GLU A 123 -11.06 -1.70 38.79
C GLU A 123 -11.63 -3.07 39.19
N ASN A 124 -11.55 -4.07 38.29
CA ASN A 124 -12.01 -5.42 38.57
C ASN A 124 -11.20 -6.07 39.70
N TYR A 125 -9.88 -5.87 39.71
CA TYR A 125 -9.02 -6.34 40.80
C TYR A 125 -9.41 -5.70 42.15
N ALA A 126 -9.60 -4.38 42.18
CA ALA A 126 -10.02 -3.67 43.39
C ALA A 126 -11.40 -4.16 43.88
N CYS A 127 -12.37 -4.30 42.97
CA CYS A 127 -13.70 -4.82 43.28
C CYS A 127 -13.62 -6.24 43.88
N SER A 128 -12.87 -7.14 43.24
CA SER A 128 -12.64 -8.50 43.72
C SER A 128 -12.03 -8.53 45.14
N ALA A 129 -11.03 -7.69 45.42
CA ALA A 129 -10.45 -7.57 46.75
C ALA A 129 -11.47 -7.11 47.80
N THR A 130 -12.33 -6.14 47.46
CA THR A 130 -13.40 -5.69 48.36
C THR A 130 -14.45 -6.78 48.61
N MET A 131 -14.81 -7.55 47.58
CA MET A 131 -15.74 -8.67 47.72
C MET A 131 -15.20 -9.73 48.66
N GLU A 132 -13.92 -10.10 48.55
CA GLU A 132 -13.31 -11.10 49.42
C GLU A 132 -13.22 -10.59 50.87
N ALA A 133 -12.91 -9.31 51.08
CA ALA A 133 -12.93 -8.70 52.41
C ALA A 133 -14.33 -8.71 53.04
N LEU A 134 -15.37 -8.39 52.27
CA LEU A 134 -16.77 -8.42 52.73
C LEU A 134 -17.23 -9.84 53.05
N LYS A 135 -16.88 -10.81 52.21
CA LYS A 135 -17.15 -12.23 52.45
C LYS A 135 -16.53 -12.71 53.76
N ASN A 136 -15.28 -12.35 54.03
CA ASN A 136 -14.62 -12.69 55.29
C ASN A 136 -15.30 -12.05 56.50
N LYS A 137 -15.71 -10.78 56.41
CA LYS A 137 -16.52 -10.12 57.45
C LYS A 137 -17.84 -10.83 57.68
N PHE A 138 -18.54 -11.21 56.61
CA PHE A 138 -19.80 -11.94 56.69
C PHE A 138 -19.63 -13.30 57.38
N LEU A 139 -18.59 -14.06 57.04
CA LEU A 139 -18.28 -15.33 57.69
C LEU A 139 -18.03 -15.16 59.19
N LYS A 140 -17.30 -14.10 59.59
CA LYS A 140 -17.10 -13.76 61.00
C LYS A 140 -18.41 -13.42 61.71
N TYR A 141 -19.26 -12.59 61.11
CA TYR A 141 -20.56 -12.27 61.70
C TYR A 141 -21.46 -13.50 61.80
N LYS A 142 -21.43 -14.39 60.79
CA LYS A 142 -22.16 -15.65 60.81
C LYS A 142 -21.74 -16.54 61.99
N SER A 143 -20.44 -16.66 62.27
CA SER A 143 -19.97 -17.47 63.42
C SER A 143 -20.45 -16.88 64.74
N VAL A 144 -20.32 -15.56 64.92
CA VAL A 144 -20.77 -14.86 66.14
C VAL A 144 -22.28 -15.04 66.36
N VAL A 145 -23.09 -14.94 65.29
CA VAL A 145 -24.54 -15.17 65.38
C VAL A 145 -24.85 -16.62 65.76
N MET A 146 -24.12 -17.60 65.22
CA MET A 146 -24.28 -19.01 65.60
C MET A 146 -23.90 -19.24 67.07
N ASP A 147 -22.77 -18.72 67.51
CA ASP A 147 -22.29 -18.87 68.89
C ASP A 147 -23.30 -18.25 69.88
N THR A 148 -23.75 -17.01 69.60
CA THR A 148 -24.76 -16.33 70.42
C THR A 148 -26.11 -17.05 70.44
N GLN A 149 -26.53 -17.66 69.33
CA GLN A 149 -27.74 -18.48 69.29
C GLN A 149 -27.64 -19.71 70.20
N VAL A 150 -26.48 -20.37 70.22
CA VAL A 150 -26.22 -21.52 71.12
C VAL A 150 -26.23 -21.06 72.58
N THR A 151 -25.50 -19.99 72.92
CA THR A 151 -25.45 -19.45 74.29
C THR A 151 -26.84 -19.05 74.77
N LEU A 152 -27.62 -18.36 73.95
CA LEU A 152 -28.98 -17.94 74.30
C LEU A 152 -29.91 -19.14 74.54
N SER A 153 -29.75 -20.21 73.76
CA SER A 153 -30.52 -21.45 73.94
C SER A 153 -30.18 -22.17 75.25
N SER A 154 -28.90 -22.17 75.65
CA SER A 154 -28.46 -22.67 76.96
C SER A 154 -29.05 -21.83 78.09
N GLN A 155 -28.84 -20.51 78.07
CA GLN A 155 -29.35 -19.59 79.08
C GLN A 155 -30.87 -19.67 79.25
N LYS A 156 -31.61 -19.83 78.14
CA LYS A 156 -33.06 -20.05 78.19
C LYS A 156 -33.45 -21.34 78.90
N SER A 157 -32.66 -22.40 78.73
CA SER A 157 -32.87 -23.68 79.40
C SER A 157 -32.54 -23.59 80.89
N ASP A 158 -31.44 -22.92 81.24
CA ASP A 158 -31.03 -22.67 82.62
C ASP A 158 -32.07 -21.82 83.38
N LEU A 159 -32.57 -20.75 82.76
CA LEU A 159 -33.63 -19.91 83.35
C LEU A 159 -34.91 -20.70 83.60
N LYS A 160 -35.31 -21.59 82.68
CA LYS A 160 -36.45 -22.49 82.90
C LYS A 160 -36.21 -23.45 84.07
N ALA A 161 -35.00 -24.00 84.19
CA ALA A 161 -34.66 -24.87 85.31
C ALA A 161 -34.73 -24.12 86.65
N ILE A 162 -34.21 -22.89 86.72
CA ILE A 162 -34.31 -22.02 87.90
C ILE A 162 -35.76 -21.67 88.20
N GLU A 163 -36.58 -21.38 87.18
CA GLU A 163 -38.00 -21.09 87.35
C GLU A 163 -38.74 -22.28 87.97
N ILE A 164 -38.48 -23.50 87.49
CA ILE A 164 -39.05 -24.74 88.04
C ILE A 164 -38.59 -24.94 89.49
N GLN A 165 -37.27 -24.86 89.75
CA GLN A 165 -36.71 -25.04 91.08
C GLN A 165 -37.26 -24.01 92.09
N SER A 166 -37.42 -22.76 91.70
CA SER A 166 -37.99 -21.70 92.54
C SER A 166 -39.46 -21.99 92.86
N LYS A 167 -40.26 -22.41 91.88
CA LYS A 167 -41.66 -22.84 92.11
C LYS A 167 -41.73 -23.99 93.12
N ASP A 168 -40.85 -24.99 92.98
CA ASP A 168 -40.78 -26.13 93.89
C ASP A 168 -40.39 -25.70 95.31
N GLN A 169 -39.39 -24.83 95.46
CA GLN A 169 -38.99 -24.27 96.76
C GLN A 169 -40.12 -23.47 97.42
N ILE A 170 -40.83 -22.64 96.65
CA ILE A 170 -41.98 -21.89 97.16
C ILE A 170 -43.07 -22.86 97.65
N ASN A 171 -43.37 -23.92 96.89
CA ASN A 171 -44.35 -24.92 97.30
C ASN A 171 -43.94 -25.66 98.59
N MET A 172 -42.66 -26.06 98.70
CA MET A 172 -42.09 -26.65 99.92
C MET A 172 -42.24 -25.72 101.14
N MET A 173 -41.88 -24.44 101.00
CA MET A 173 -42.06 -23.44 102.07
C MET A 173 -43.54 -23.27 102.45
N ARG A 174 -44.45 -23.27 101.46
CA ARG A 174 -45.90 -23.21 101.69
C ARG A 174 -46.39 -24.39 102.53
N HIS A 175 -45.94 -25.61 102.21
CA HIS A 175 -46.24 -26.80 103.00
C HIS A 175 -45.68 -26.73 104.42
N TYR A 176 -44.44 -26.27 104.58
CA TYR A 176 -43.82 -26.12 105.91
C TYR A 176 -44.57 -25.12 106.80
N VAL A 177 -44.94 -23.95 106.26
CA VAL A 177 -45.77 -22.96 106.98
C VAL A 177 -47.14 -23.54 107.35
N SER A 178 -47.77 -24.25 106.42
CA SER A 178 -49.07 -24.90 106.68
C SER A 178 -49.00 -25.92 107.82
N ASN A 179 -47.91 -26.71 107.89
CA ASN A 179 -47.70 -27.70 108.94
C ASN A 179 -47.40 -27.07 110.30
N LEU A 180 -46.64 -25.96 110.33
CA LEU A 180 -46.41 -25.19 111.56
C LEU A 180 -47.70 -24.56 112.11
N GLN A 181 -48.59 -24.12 111.22
CA GLN A 181 -49.90 -23.58 111.60
C GLN A 181 -50.88 -24.64 112.16
N THR A 182 -50.61 -25.94 111.95
CA THR A 182 -51.43 -27.04 112.48
C THR A 182 -50.93 -27.60 113.82
N GLN A 183 -49.76 -27.15 114.30
CA GLN A 183 -49.13 -27.59 115.55
C GLN A 183 -49.29 -26.59 116.71
N VAL A 184 -50.03 -25.49 116.51
CA VAL A 184 -50.45 -24.50 117.52
C VAL A 184 -51.96 -24.64 117.73
#